data_AF-A0A3D0T5U5-F1
#
_entry.id   AF-A0A3D0T5U5-F1
#
_cell.length_a   1.000
_cell.length_b   1.000
_cell.length_c   1.000
_cell.angle_alpha   90.00
_cell.angle_beta   90.00
_cell.angle_gamma   90.00
#
_symmetry.space_group_name_H-M   'P 1'
#
loop_
_entity.id
_entity.type
_entity.pdbx_description
1 polymer ?
#
loop_
_entity_poly.entity_id
_entity_poly.type
_entity_poly.pdbx_seq_one_letter_code
_entity_poly.pdbx_strand_id
1 'polypeptide(L)'
;MTRKYWVDKKRLKDPIYWFMKAITYHSTVLFIKEEFDKIKSLDAKPYIFNASLATPYLTGLASELYMKGYLVFKGKKPDKLRGKKIGHNLKILRKMCFRYGDQRFEEDSLIFVTDTLGEHLMEDGGIRYPDKHDMPPIYYNEFEKALNILREISSEASLQIQYKS
;
A
#
# COMPACT_ATOMS: atom_id res chain seq x y z
N MET A 1 -25.62 -15.85 19.55
CA MET A 1 -24.28 -15.24 19.47
C MET A 1 -24.20 -14.30 18.29
N THR A 2 -24.27 -13.00 18.52
CA THR A 2 -23.94 -11.97 17.51
C THR A 2 -22.43 -11.96 17.32
N ARG A 3 -21.96 -12.32 16.12
CA ARG A 3 -20.53 -12.25 15.78
C ARG A 3 -20.08 -10.78 15.89
N LYS A 4 -19.19 -10.49 16.85
CA LYS A 4 -18.60 -9.15 17.04
C LYS A 4 -17.58 -8.92 15.92
N TYR A 5 -18.00 -8.24 14.86
CA TYR A 5 -17.09 -7.85 13.78
C TYR A 5 -16.26 -6.64 14.22
N TRP A 6 -14.94 -6.71 14.03
CA TRP A 6 -14.02 -5.59 14.31
C TRP A 6 -14.19 -4.41 13.34
N VAL A 7 -14.86 -4.62 12.21
CA VAL A 7 -15.13 -3.61 11.17
C VAL A 7 -16.53 -3.82 10.61
N ASP A 8 -17.32 -2.75 10.48
CA ASP A 8 -18.58 -2.78 9.75
C ASP A 8 -18.32 -3.06 8.26
N LYS A 9 -18.83 -4.19 7.75
CA LYS A 9 -18.69 -4.59 6.34
C LYS A 9 -19.25 -3.55 5.37
N LYS A 10 -20.20 -2.71 5.78
CA LYS A 10 -20.74 -1.64 4.94
C LYS A 10 -19.66 -0.63 4.57
N ARG A 11 -18.73 -0.33 5.48
CA ARG A 11 -17.61 0.60 5.23
C ARG A 11 -16.63 0.11 4.18
N LEU A 12 -16.58 -1.19 3.87
CA LEU A 12 -15.75 -1.71 2.79
C LEU A 12 -16.19 -1.20 1.41
N LYS A 13 -17.44 -0.75 1.26
CA LYS A 13 -17.95 -0.16 0.01
C LYS A 13 -17.60 1.31 -0.14
N ASP A 14 -17.11 1.96 0.91
CA ASP A 14 -16.70 3.36 0.90
C ASP A 14 -15.22 3.46 0.52
N PRO A 15 -14.86 4.10 -0.62
CA PRO A 15 -13.46 4.32 -1.00
C PRO A 15 -12.64 5.07 0.05
N ILE A 16 -13.24 6.04 0.74
CA ILE A 16 -12.56 6.89 1.74
C ILE A 16 -12.05 6.03 2.89
N TYR A 17 -12.82 5.03 3.31
CA TYR A 17 -12.39 4.07 4.32
C TYR A 17 -11.06 3.38 3.97
N TRP A 18 -10.84 3.04 2.70
CA TRP A 18 -9.59 2.42 2.24
C TRP A 18 -8.44 3.42 2.23
N PHE A 19 -8.67 4.62 1.71
CA PHE A 19 -7.66 5.68 1.63
C PHE A 19 -7.19 6.11 3.02
N MET A 20 -8.09 6.28 3.98
CA MET A 20 -7.74 6.61 5.36
C MET A 20 -6.83 5.55 5.99
N LYS A 21 -7.08 4.26 5.73
CA LYS A 21 -6.21 3.18 6.20
C LYS A 21 -4.87 3.17 5.47
N ALA A 22 -4.85 3.45 4.17
CA ALA A 22 -3.61 3.52 3.40
C ALA A 22 -2.69 4.62 3.94
N ILE A 23 -3.26 5.79 4.26
CA ILE A 23 -2.53 6.95 4.80
C ILE A 23 -1.77 6.58 6.08
N THR A 24 -2.35 5.81 7.00
CA THR A 24 -1.65 5.47 8.25
C THR A 24 -0.36 4.67 8.00
N TYR A 25 -0.38 3.75 7.04
CA TYR A 25 0.81 2.99 6.67
C TYR A 25 1.81 3.83 5.88
N HIS A 26 1.34 4.65 4.95
CA HIS A 26 2.17 5.59 4.20
C HIS A 26 2.90 6.57 5.14
N SER A 27 2.19 7.21 6.07
CA SER A 27 2.81 8.11 7.06
C SER A 27 3.87 7.41 7.91
N THR A 28 3.69 6.12 8.22
CA THR A 28 4.68 5.34 8.97
C THR A 28 5.94 5.08 8.13
N VAL A 29 5.80 4.80 6.84
CA VAL A 29 6.95 4.66 5.91
C VAL A 29 7.77 5.96 5.87
N LEU A 30 7.10 7.11 5.74
CA LEU A 30 7.78 8.41 5.72
C LEU A 30 8.47 8.72 7.04
N PHE A 31 7.81 8.44 8.17
CA PHE A 31 8.39 8.62 9.50
C PHE A 31 9.66 7.77 9.67
N ILE A 32 9.62 6.47 9.32
CA ILE A 32 10.78 5.60 9.44
C ILE A 32 11.94 6.10 8.56
N LYS A 33 11.65 6.58 7.34
CA LYS A 33 12.65 7.20 6.47
C LYS A 33 13.30 8.42 7.14
N GLU A 34 12.48 9.34 7.65
CA GLU A 34 12.95 10.55 8.33
C GLU A 34 13.84 10.22 9.54
N GLU A 35 13.45 9.22 10.34
CA GLU A 35 14.26 8.75 11.47
C GLU A 35 15.57 8.10 11.01
N PHE A 36 15.55 7.38 9.88
CA PHE A 36 16.75 6.80 9.28
C PHE A 36 17.74 7.89 8.82
N ASP A 37 17.25 8.95 8.18
CA ASP A 37 18.06 10.08 7.69
C ASP A 37 18.72 10.87 8.83
N LYS A 38 18.14 10.83 10.05
CA LYS A 38 18.70 11.49 11.25
C LYS A 38 19.87 10.75 11.89
N ILE A 39 20.12 9.49 11.52
CA ILE A 39 21.18 8.68 12.12
C ILE A 39 22.55 9.19 11.63
N LYS A 40 23.29 9.85 12.54
CA LYS A 40 24.65 10.33 12.29
C LYS A 40 25.75 9.40 12.82
N SER A 41 25.43 8.42 13.68
CA SER A 41 26.41 7.49 14.27
C SER A 41 25.91 6.04 14.32
N LEU A 42 26.85 5.09 14.41
CA LEU A 42 26.61 3.65 14.36
C LEU A 42 25.81 3.09 15.56
N ASP A 43 25.72 3.81 16.69
CA ASP A 43 25.16 3.29 17.94
C ASP A 43 23.63 3.32 18.01
N ALA A 44 22.96 4.17 17.19
CA ALA A 44 21.50 4.21 17.08
C ALA A 44 20.92 3.14 16.12
N LYS A 45 21.80 2.32 15.50
CA LYS A 45 21.43 1.40 14.43
C LYS A 45 20.43 0.30 14.79
N PRO A 46 20.46 -0.38 15.96
CA PRO A 46 19.66 -1.59 16.14
C PRO A 46 18.13 -1.38 16.09
N TYR A 47 17.63 -0.31 16.70
CA TYR A 47 16.19 -0.04 16.79
C TYR A 47 15.61 0.44 15.45
N ILE A 48 16.33 1.33 14.76
CA ILE A 48 15.90 1.84 13.46
C ILE A 48 16.13 0.79 12.37
N PHE A 49 17.13 -0.09 12.51
CA PHE A 49 17.32 -1.22 11.60
C PHE A 49 16.07 -2.10 11.61
N ASN A 50 15.60 -2.56 12.77
CA ASN A 50 14.38 -3.36 12.87
C ASN A 50 13.13 -2.63 12.34
N ALA A 51 12.99 -1.33 12.60
CA ALA A 51 11.90 -0.53 12.05
C ALA A 51 11.98 -0.42 10.51
N SER A 52 13.19 -0.23 9.97
CA SER A 52 13.45 -0.16 8.54
C SER A 52 13.17 -1.49 7.83
N LEU A 53 13.26 -2.61 8.56
CA LEU A 53 12.84 -3.91 8.04
C LEU A 53 11.32 -4.00 7.85
N ALA A 54 10.51 -3.23 8.59
CA ALA A 54 9.08 -3.21 8.37
C ALA A 54 8.67 -2.37 7.15
N THR A 55 9.54 -1.45 6.69
CA THR A 55 9.22 -0.48 5.63
C THR A 55 8.69 -1.13 4.35
N PRO A 56 9.32 -2.17 3.77
CA PRO A 56 8.82 -2.74 2.52
C PRO A 56 7.40 -3.32 2.67
N TYR A 57 7.09 -3.96 3.81
CA TYR A 57 5.74 -4.47 4.09
C TYR A 57 4.71 -3.34 4.25
N LEU A 58 5.08 -2.28 4.97
CA LEU A 58 4.21 -1.11 5.16
C LEU A 58 3.92 -0.42 3.82
N THR A 59 4.92 -0.33 2.95
CA THR A 59 4.76 0.13 1.56
C THR A 59 3.76 -0.75 0.82
N GLY A 60 3.94 -2.08 0.86
CA GLY A 60 3.03 -3.03 0.21
C GLY A 60 1.58 -2.89 0.69
N LEU A 61 1.37 -2.77 2.01
CA LEU A 61 0.04 -2.56 2.60
C LEU A 61 -0.59 -1.23 2.17
N ALA A 62 0.17 -0.13 2.22
CA ALA A 62 -0.30 1.16 1.78
C ALA A 62 -0.69 1.13 0.30
N SER A 63 0.17 0.57 -0.56
CA SER A 63 -0.08 0.42 -1.99
C SER A 63 -1.33 -0.41 -2.28
N GLU A 64 -1.47 -1.56 -1.61
CA GLU A 64 -2.66 -2.42 -1.73
C GLU A 64 -3.95 -1.63 -1.40
N LEU A 65 -3.95 -0.91 -0.29
CA LEU A 65 -5.13 -0.20 0.21
C LEU A 65 -5.50 0.99 -0.68
N TYR A 66 -4.51 1.78 -1.15
CA TYR A 66 -4.77 2.85 -2.11
C TYR A 66 -5.38 2.31 -3.40
N MET A 67 -4.78 1.26 -3.99
CA MET A 67 -5.28 0.67 -5.23
C MET A 67 -6.66 0.04 -5.06
N LYS A 68 -6.93 -0.66 -3.95
CA LYS A 68 -8.27 -1.18 -3.67
C LYS A 68 -9.28 -0.08 -3.47
N GLY A 69 -8.95 0.99 -2.74
CA GLY A 69 -9.81 2.15 -2.59
C GLY A 69 -10.17 2.78 -3.94
N TYR A 70 -9.17 2.95 -4.81
CA TYR A 70 -9.38 3.46 -6.17
C TYR A 70 -10.30 2.55 -6.99
N LEU A 71 -10.10 1.23 -6.94
CA LEU A 71 -10.95 0.27 -7.64
C LEU A 71 -12.39 0.29 -7.11
N VAL A 72 -12.60 0.44 -5.80
CA VAL A 72 -13.93 0.62 -5.20
C VAL A 72 -14.56 1.91 -5.67
N PHE A 73 -13.79 3.01 -5.73
CA PHE A 73 -14.25 4.28 -6.31
C PHE A 73 -14.67 4.14 -7.77
N LYS A 74 -13.96 3.32 -8.56
CA LYS A 74 -14.33 2.95 -9.94
C LYS A 74 -15.43 1.88 -10.03
N GLY A 75 -16.11 1.57 -8.92
CA GLY A 75 -17.29 0.69 -8.87
C GLY A 75 -16.99 -0.81 -8.74
N LYS A 76 -15.73 -1.23 -8.48
CA LYS A 76 -15.43 -2.64 -8.22
C LYS A 76 -15.99 -3.07 -6.86
N LYS A 77 -16.52 -4.30 -6.79
CA LYS A 77 -17.05 -4.88 -5.56
C LYS A 77 -15.90 -5.31 -4.62
N PRO A 78 -15.88 -4.87 -3.34
CA PRO A 78 -14.81 -5.18 -2.39
C PRO A 78 -14.52 -6.67 -2.21
N ASP A 79 -15.56 -7.51 -2.20
CA ASP A 79 -15.39 -8.97 -2.01
C ASP A 79 -14.60 -9.63 -3.15
N LYS A 80 -14.68 -9.07 -4.38
CA LYS A 80 -13.87 -9.55 -5.51
C LYS A 80 -12.39 -9.17 -5.32
N LEU A 81 -12.13 -7.96 -4.84
CA LEU A 81 -10.78 -7.45 -4.61
C LEU A 81 -10.06 -8.14 -3.44
N ARG A 82 -10.82 -8.69 -2.48
CA ARG A 82 -10.30 -9.42 -1.31
C ARG A 82 -10.24 -10.93 -1.51
N GLY A 83 -10.78 -11.45 -2.61
CA GLY A 83 -10.81 -12.88 -2.89
C GLY A 83 -9.42 -13.42 -3.25
N LYS A 84 -9.23 -14.74 -3.12
CA LYS A 84 -7.94 -15.45 -3.33
C LYS A 84 -7.24 -15.15 -4.67
N LYS A 85 -7.99 -14.79 -5.72
CA LYS A 85 -7.44 -14.51 -7.06
C LYS A 85 -6.74 -13.15 -7.18
N ILE A 86 -7.14 -12.17 -6.36
CA ILE A 86 -6.55 -10.82 -6.37
C ILE A 86 -5.79 -10.64 -5.06
N GLY A 87 -6.47 -10.83 -3.93
CA GLY A 87 -5.85 -10.88 -2.60
C GLY A 87 -4.87 -9.73 -2.38
N HIS A 88 -3.61 -10.08 -2.20
CA HIS A 88 -2.50 -9.18 -1.92
C HIS A 88 -1.59 -8.91 -3.13
N ASN A 89 -1.96 -9.40 -4.32
CA ASN A 89 -1.16 -9.28 -5.53
C ASN A 89 -1.15 -7.84 -6.06
N LEU A 90 -0.07 -7.11 -5.74
CA LEU A 90 0.06 -5.69 -6.10
C LEU A 90 0.08 -5.46 -7.61
N LYS A 91 0.75 -6.33 -8.37
CA LYS A 91 0.82 -6.29 -9.84
C LYS A 91 -0.56 -6.37 -10.49
N ILE A 92 -1.39 -7.31 -10.04
CA ILE A 92 -2.77 -7.44 -10.54
C ILE A 92 -3.58 -6.19 -10.20
N LEU A 93 -3.47 -5.68 -8.97
CA LEU A 93 -4.17 -4.47 -8.55
C LEU A 93 -3.76 -3.25 -9.40
N ARG A 94 -2.47 -3.02 -9.61
CA ARG A 94 -1.97 -1.90 -10.45
C ARG A 94 -2.52 -1.99 -11.87
N LYS A 95 -2.39 -3.16 -12.50
CA LYS A 95 -2.91 -3.40 -13.86
C LYS A 95 -4.42 -3.21 -13.95
N MET A 96 -5.17 -3.56 -12.91
CA MET A 96 -6.61 -3.29 -12.86
C MET A 96 -6.92 -1.81 -12.74
N CYS A 97 -6.15 -1.05 -11.95
CA CYS A 97 -6.30 0.40 -11.83
C CYS A 97 -5.99 1.10 -13.15
N PHE A 98 -4.88 0.74 -13.81
CA PHE A 98 -4.46 1.29 -15.09
C PHE A 98 -5.55 1.19 -16.17
N ARG A 99 -6.29 0.07 -16.21
CA ARG A 99 -7.41 -0.12 -17.15
C ARG A 99 -8.55 0.91 -17.02
N TYR A 100 -8.57 1.71 -15.97
CA TYR A 100 -9.50 2.82 -15.80
C TYR A 100 -8.98 4.16 -16.31
N GLY A 101 -7.84 4.18 -17.00
CA GLY A 101 -7.36 5.30 -17.82
C GLY A 101 -6.41 6.28 -17.14
N ASP A 102 -5.98 6.02 -15.90
CA ASP A 102 -5.03 6.87 -15.19
C ASP A 102 -3.59 6.40 -15.48
N GLN A 103 -2.88 7.16 -16.31
CA GLN A 103 -1.53 6.81 -16.81
C GLN A 103 -0.49 6.77 -15.69
N ARG A 104 -0.74 7.41 -14.55
CA ARG A 104 0.19 7.38 -13.40
C ARG A 104 0.39 5.97 -12.83
N PHE A 105 -0.51 5.02 -13.15
CA PHE A 105 -0.31 3.60 -12.84
C PHE A 105 0.77 2.91 -13.69
N GLU A 106 1.34 3.57 -14.69
CA GLU A 106 2.49 3.10 -15.49
C GLU A 106 3.80 3.83 -15.15
N GLU A 107 3.81 4.67 -14.10
CA GLU A 107 5.05 5.30 -13.63
C GLU A 107 6.06 4.26 -13.12
N ASP A 108 7.33 4.44 -13.49
CA ASP A 108 8.40 3.46 -13.26
C ASP A 108 8.53 3.03 -11.80
N SER A 109 8.51 3.99 -10.87
CA SER A 109 8.59 3.70 -9.43
C SER A 109 7.43 2.84 -8.94
N LEU A 110 6.22 3.07 -9.47
CA LEU A 110 5.04 2.31 -9.09
C LEU A 110 5.07 0.90 -9.72
N ILE A 111 5.51 0.77 -10.96
CA ILE A 111 5.76 -0.53 -11.61
C ILE A 111 6.83 -1.30 -10.83
N PHE A 112 7.93 -0.68 -10.46
CA PHE A 112 9.00 -1.32 -9.71
C PHE A 112 8.47 -1.88 -8.38
N VAL A 113 7.79 -1.07 -7.56
CA VAL A 113 7.26 -1.50 -6.26
C VAL A 113 6.22 -2.61 -6.39
N THR A 114 5.36 -2.57 -7.40
CA THR A 114 4.22 -3.50 -7.48
C THR A 114 4.47 -4.73 -8.37
N ASP A 115 5.16 -4.58 -9.50
CA ASP A 115 5.41 -5.65 -10.46
C ASP A 115 6.75 -6.35 -10.25
N THR A 116 7.76 -5.65 -9.69
CA THR A 116 9.08 -6.23 -9.41
C THR A 116 9.19 -6.70 -7.96
N LEU A 117 8.83 -5.85 -7.00
CA LEU A 117 8.93 -6.20 -5.57
C LEU A 117 7.66 -6.82 -5.00
N GLY A 118 6.50 -6.64 -5.65
CA GLY A 118 5.20 -6.87 -5.01
C GLY A 118 4.97 -8.28 -4.48
N GLU A 119 5.52 -9.31 -5.13
CA GLU A 119 5.49 -10.69 -4.64
C GLU A 119 6.24 -10.80 -3.30
N HIS A 120 7.49 -10.33 -3.25
CA HIS A 120 8.31 -10.31 -2.04
C HIS A 120 7.70 -9.48 -0.92
N LEU A 121 7.00 -8.39 -1.25
CA LEU A 121 6.38 -7.52 -0.25
C LEU A 121 5.17 -8.17 0.41
N MET A 122 4.35 -8.91 -0.35
CA MET A 122 2.95 -9.16 0.05
C MET A 122 2.44 -10.59 -0.15
N GLU A 123 2.96 -11.38 -1.09
CA GLU A 123 2.44 -12.72 -1.39
C GLU A 123 2.99 -13.78 -0.43
N ASP A 124 2.15 -14.77 -0.09
CA ASP A 124 2.46 -15.87 0.85
C ASP A 124 3.05 -15.47 2.22
N GLY A 125 2.75 -14.23 2.63
CA GLY A 125 3.25 -13.62 3.86
C GLY A 125 4.39 -12.64 3.65
N GLY A 126 5.01 -12.64 2.47
CA GLY A 126 6.05 -11.72 2.04
C GLY A 126 7.19 -11.67 3.04
N ILE A 127 7.69 -10.47 3.30
CA ILE A 127 8.79 -10.23 4.25
C ILE A 127 8.45 -10.58 5.72
N ARG A 128 7.20 -10.95 6.05
CA ARG A 128 6.83 -11.34 7.42
C ARG A 128 7.37 -12.71 7.82
N TYR A 129 7.75 -13.53 6.84
CA TYR A 129 8.34 -14.84 7.05
C TYR A 129 9.76 -14.81 6.48
N PRO A 130 10.74 -14.27 7.24
CA PRO A 130 12.14 -14.19 6.79
C PRO A 130 12.78 -15.56 6.58
N ASP A 131 12.14 -16.63 7.08
CA ASP A 131 12.49 -18.03 6.82
C ASP A 131 12.10 -18.50 5.40
N LYS A 132 11.23 -17.77 4.71
CA LYS A 132 10.69 -18.14 3.39
C LYS A 132 11.14 -17.22 2.26
N HIS A 133 11.47 -15.98 2.59
CA HIS A 133 11.84 -14.97 1.61
C HIS A 133 13.02 -14.15 2.11
N ASP A 134 14.03 -14.02 1.26
CA ASP A 134 15.11 -13.07 1.49
C ASP A 134 14.55 -11.66 1.57
N MET A 135 15.09 -10.90 2.51
CA MET A 135 14.69 -9.53 2.71
C MET A 135 15.11 -8.68 1.51
N PRO A 136 14.17 -8.03 0.79
CA PRO A 136 14.54 -7.13 -0.29
C PRO A 136 15.33 -5.94 0.26
N PRO A 137 16.26 -5.38 -0.52
CA PRO A 137 16.92 -4.12 -0.15
C PRO A 137 15.88 -3.01 0.11
N ILE A 138 16.25 -2.05 0.95
CA ILE A 138 15.35 -0.95 1.30
C ILE A 138 15.48 0.17 0.27
N TYR A 139 14.49 0.28 -0.62
CA TYR A 139 14.45 1.26 -1.71
C TYR A 139 13.59 2.48 -1.33
N TYR A 140 13.97 3.23 -0.30
CA TYR A 140 13.15 4.34 0.25
C TYR A 140 12.64 5.33 -0.79
N ASN A 141 13.50 5.75 -1.74
CA ASN A 141 13.10 6.72 -2.76
C ASN A 141 12.01 6.17 -3.68
N GLU A 142 12.11 4.89 -4.07
CA GLU A 142 11.11 4.26 -4.93
C GLU A 142 9.80 4.01 -4.16
N PHE A 143 9.88 3.65 -2.88
CA PHE A 143 8.72 3.53 -2.01
C PHE A 143 7.98 4.87 -1.87
N GLU A 144 8.69 5.94 -1.54
CA GLU A 144 8.09 7.27 -1.39
C GLU A 144 7.45 7.77 -2.68
N LYS A 145 8.15 7.69 -3.83
CA LYS A 145 7.59 8.09 -5.14
C LYS A 145 6.30 7.32 -5.45
N ALA A 146 6.33 5.99 -5.32
CA ALA A 146 5.17 5.15 -5.58
C ALA A 146 3.99 5.48 -4.66
N LEU A 147 4.24 5.70 -3.37
CA LEU A 147 3.20 6.05 -2.40
C LEU A 147 2.64 7.47 -2.61
N ASN A 148 3.48 8.41 -3.02
CA ASN A 148 3.04 9.77 -3.36
C ASN A 148 2.11 9.79 -4.58
N ILE A 149 2.46 9.06 -5.64
CA ILE A 149 1.59 8.87 -6.82
C ILE A 149 0.22 8.33 -6.38
N LEU A 150 0.21 7.26 -5.58
CA LEU A 150 -1.04 6.64 -5.10
C LEU A 150 -1.84 7.58 -4.19
N ARG A 151 -1.16 8.37 -3.35
CA ARG A 151 -1.79 9.38 -2.49
C ARG A 151 -2.46 10.47 -3.32
N GLU A 152 -1.79 11.00 -4.34
CA GLU A 152 -2.34 12.03 -5.23
C GLU A 152 -3.62 11.54 -5.94
N ILE A 153 -3.55 10.34 -6.53
CA ILE A 153 -4.71 9.69 -7.14
C ILE A 153 -5.87 9.54 -6.13
N SER A 154 -5.56 9.15 -4.89
CA SER A 154 -6.58 9.00 -3.84
C SER A 154 -7.20 10.32 -3.40
N SER A 155 -6.42 11.40 -3.35
CA SER A 155 -6.89 12.75 -3.01
C SER A 155 -7.86 13.26 -4.07
N GLU A 156 -7.52 13.11 -5.35
CA GLU A 156 -8.40 13.47 -6.46
C GLU A 156 -9.70 12.66 -6.45
N ALA A 157 -9.62 11.35 -6.20
CA ALA A 157 -10.81 10.52 -6.06
C ALA A 157 -11.68 10.96 -4.88
N SER A 158 -11.07 11.32 -3.75
CA SER A 158 -11.78 11.80 -2.56
C SER A 158 -12.52 13.12 -2.81
N LEU A 159 -11.87 14.06 -3.49
CA LEU A 159 -12.50 15.32 -3.91
C LEU A 159 -13.71 15.06 -4.82
N GLN A 160 -13.57 14.17 -5.80
CA GLN A 160 -14.68 13.81 -6.68
C GLN A 160 -15.88 13.16 -5.95
N ILE A 161 -15.63 12.44 -4.85
CA ILE A 161 -16.70 11.89 -4.00
C ILE A 161 -17.42 13.03 -3.27
N GLN A 162 -16.65 13.98 -2.71
CA GLN A 162 -17.20 15.12 -1.98
C GLN A 162 -18.08 16.01 -2.86
N TYR A 163 -17.67 16.30 -4.10
CA TYR A 163 -18.45 17.13 -5.03
C TYR A 163 -19.70 16.43 -5.61
N LYS A 164 -19.83 15.11 -5.44
CA LYS A 164 -21.00 14.33 -5.88
C LYS A 164 -22.00 14.04 -4.76
N SER A 165 -21.65 14.35 -3.52
CA SER A 165 -22.48 14.15 -2.32
C SER A 165 -23.22 15.43 -1.98
#